data_AF-A0A392NTV4-F1
#
_entry.id   AF-A0A392NTV4-F1
#
_cell.length_a   1.000
_cell.length_b   1.000
_cell.length_c   1.000
_cell.angle_alpha   90.00
_cell.angle_beta   90.00
_cell.angle_gamma   90.00
#
_symmetry.space_group_name_H-M   'P 1'
#
loop_
_entity.id
_entity.type
_entity.pdbx_description
1 polymer ?
#
loop_
_entity_poly.entity_id
_entity_poly.type
_entity_poly.pdbx_seq_one_letter_code
_entity_poly.pdbx_strand_id
1 'polypeptide(L)'
;MDPEDIRQELIHIKSLNIDGVVVDCWWGIVEGWSPQKYVWSGYRELFNIIREFKLNLQVVMAFHECGGNDSSDALISLPQWVLDIGKDNQDIFFTDREGRRNTECLSWGIDKERVLKGRTGIE
;
A
#
# COMPACT_ATOMS: atom_id res chain seq x y z
N MET A 1 -10.98 10.71 -4.91
CA MET A 1 -10.25 11.27 -6.07
C MET A 1 -11.20 11.19 -7.25
N ASP A 2 -11.40 12.30 -7.96
CA ASP A 2 -12.28 12.33 -9.13
C ASP A 2 -11.52 11.76 -10.35
N PRO A 3 -12.06 10.74 -11.05
CA PRO A 3 -11.46 10.23 -12.30
C PRO A 3 -11.19 11.31 -13.35
N GLU A 4 -12.00 12.37 -13.40
CA GLU A 4 -11.80 13.44 -14.38
C GLU A 4 -10.58 14.31 -14.04
N ASP A 5 -10.36 14.61 -12.76
CA ASP A 5 -9.17 15.35 -12.32
C ASP A 5 -7.88 14.60 -12.71
N ILE A 6 -7.86 13.27 -12.49
CA ILE A 6 -6.73 12.42 -12.91
C ILE A 6 -6.52 12.50 -14.42
N ARG A 7 -7.59 12.47 -15.22
CA ARG A 7 -7.49 12.58 -16.68
C ARG A 7 -6.87 13.91 -17.09
N GLN A 8 -7.27 15.01 -16.47
CA GLN A 8 -6.70 16.33 -16.75
C GLN A 8 -5.21 16.41 -16.38
N GLU A 9 -4.81 15.84 -15.25
CA GLU A 9 -3.40 15.74 -14.85
C GLU A 9 -2.60 14.89 -15.85
N LEU A 10 -3.13 13.74 -16.27
CA LEU A 10 -2.49 12.86 -17.25
C LEU A 10 -2.32 13.53 -18.62
N ILE A 11 -3.29 14.35 -19.06
CA ILE A 11 -3.15 15.19 -20.27
C ILE A 11 -1.96 16.13 -20.10
N HIS A 12 -1.88 16.82 -18.97
CA HIS A 12 -0.83 17.80 -18.72
C HIS A 12 0.56 17.16 -18.69
N ILE A 13 0.77 16.11 -17.89
CA ILE A 13 2.10 15.48 -17.78
C ILE A 13 2.51 14.78 -19.07
N LYS A 14 1.56 14.23 -19.85
CA LYS A 14 1.86 13.63 -21.16
C LYS A 14 2.34 14.68 -22.16
N SER A 15 1.87 15.93 -22.07
CA SER A 15 2.36 17.03 -22.92
C SER A 15 3.85 17.35 -22.68
N LEU A 16 4.38 16.95 -21.52
CA LEU A 16 5.81 17.04 -21.17
C LEU A 16 6.64 15.86 -21.72
N ASN A 17 6.02 14.99 -22.52
CA ASN A 17 6.66 13.86 -23.20
C ASN A 17 7.30 12.83 -22.25
N ILE A 18 6.64 12.56 -21.12
CA ILE A 18 7.02 11.48 -20.19
C ILE A 18 6.75 10.09 -20.78
N ASP A 19 7.49 9.08 -20.31
CA ASP A 19 7.31 7.69 -20.74
C ASP A 19 6.20 6.94 -19.98
N GLY A 20 5.92 7.33 -18.73
CA GLY A 20 5.04 6.57 -17.85
C GLY A 20 4.88 7.16 -16.46
N VAL A 21 4.09 6.47 -15.64
CA VAL A 21 3.79 6.84 -14.25
C VAL A 21 4.07 5.67 -13.31
N VAL A 22 4.36 6.01 -12.05
CA VAL A 22 4.51 5.04 -10.96
C VAL A 22 3.25 5.12 -10.09
N VAL A 23 2.72 3.97 -9.69
CA VAL A 23 1.56 3.89 -8.79
C VAL A 23 1.84 2.91 -7.65
N ASP A 24 1.66 3.37 -6.42
CA ASP A 24 1.67 2.53 -5.22
C ASP A 24 0.35 1.77 -5.07
N CYS A 25 0.43 0.43 -5.09
CA CYS A 25 -0.64 -0.46 -4.71
C CYS A 25 -0.54 -0.79 -3.22
N TRP A 26 -1.25 -0.03 -2.41
CA TRP A 26 -1.24 -0.12 -0.95
C TRP A 26 -1.94 -1.37 -0.46
N TRP A 27 -1.22 -2.15 0.36
CA TRP A 27 -1.77 -3.35 0.98
C TRP A 27 -2.98 -3.04 1.84
N GLY A 28 -2.93 -1.94 2.62
CA GLY A 28 -4.04 -1.48 3.46
C GLY A 28 -5.32 -1.09 2.71
N ILE A 29 -5.22 -0.73 1.43
CA ILE A 29 -6.39 -0.49 0.58
C ILE A 29 -6.91 -1.81 0.01
N VAL A 30 -6.00 -2.61 -0.56
CA VAL A 30 -6.35 -3.78 -1.35
C VAL A 30 -6.88 -4.91 -0.45
N GLU A 31 -6.24 -5.21 0.67
CA GLU A 31 -6.59 -6.31 1.58
C GLU A 31 -6.98 -5.79 2.97
N GLY A 32 -7.50 -4.56 3.05
CA GLY A 32 -7.60 -3.79 4.30
C GLY A 32 -8.39 -4.45 5.43
N TRP A 33 -9.52 -5.09 5.11
CA TRP A 33 -10.48 -5.50 6.14
C TRP A 33 -10.36 -6.94 6.60
N SER A 34 -9.90 -7.85 5.74
CA SER A 34 -9.90 -9.28 6.02
C SER A 34 -8.85 -10.00 5.20
N PRO A 35 -8.19 -11.02 5.79
CA PRO A 35 -7.18 -11.78 5.07
C PRO A 35 -7.80 -12.44 3.83
N GLN A 36 -7.06 -12.36 2.73
CA GLN A 36 -7.39 -12.93 1.42
C GLN A 36 -8.69 -12.38 0.79
N LYS A 37 -9.15 -11.20 1.22
CA LYS A 37 -10.27 -10.49 0.62
C LYS A 37 -9.77 -9.22 -0.07
N TYR A 38 -9.46 -9.37 -1.35
CA TYR A 38 -8.83 -8.31 -2.15
C TYR A 38 -9.86 -7.46 -2.91
N VAL A 39 -9.79 -6.14 -2.74
CA VAL A 39 -10.60 -5.16 -3.47
C VAL A 39 -9.69 -4.34 -4.39
N TRP A 40 -9.78 -4.63 -5.69
CA TRP A 40 -8.95 -4.00 -6.72
C TRP A 40 -9.71 -2.99 -7.60
N SER A 41 -10.99 -2.74 -7.33
CA SER A 41 -11.85 -1.94 -8.23
C SER A 41 -11.29 -0.54 -8.51
N GLY A 42 -10.83 0.18 -7.48
CA GLY A 42 -10.24 1.51 -7.66
C GLY A 42 -8.95 1.49 -8.49
N TYR A 43 -8.03 0.56 -8.21
CA TYR A 43 -6.81 0.41 -9.00
C TYR A 43 -7.10 -0.02 -10.45
N ARG A 44 -8.09 -0.88 -10.67
CA ARG A 44 -8.50 -1.28 -12.03
C ARG A 44 -9.01 -0.08 -12.82
N GLU A 45 -9.79 0.79 -12.20
CA GLU A 45 -10.26 2.02 -12.84
C GLU A 45 -9.10 2.96 -13.17
N LEU A 46 -8.21 3.23 -12.20
CA LEU A 46 -7.00 4.03 -12.42
C LEU A 46 -6.13 3.48 -13.55
N PHE A 47 -5.87 2.16 -13.57
CA PHE A 47 -5.06 1.53 -14.61
C PHE A 47 -5.73 1.58 -15.98
N ASN A 48 -7.07 1.49 -16.04
CA ASN A 48 -7.80 1.69 -17.29
C ASN A 48 -7.62 3.11 -17.81
N ILE A 49 -7.72 4.13 -16.95
CA ILE A 49 -7.47 5.53 -17.32
C ILE A 49 -6.05 5.68 -17.86
N ILE A 50 -5.02 5.26 -17.11
CA ILE A 50 -3.61 5.38 -17.53
C ILE A 50 -3.36 4.69 -18.89
N ARG A 51 -3.97 3.51 -19.09
CA ARG A 51 -3.86 2.76 -20.35
C ARG A 51 -4.47 3.51 -21.53
N GLU A 52 -5.56 4.24 -21.35
CA GLU A 52 -6.15 5.07 -22.42
C GLU A 52 -5.18 6.15 -22.90
N PHE A 53 -4.34 6.66 -22.00
CA PHE A 53 -3.27 7.60 -22.33
C PHE A 53 -2.02 6.95 -22.94
N LYS A 54 -1.96 5.61 -23.05
CA LYS A 54 -0.83 4.84 -23.60
C LYS A 54 0.50 5.14 -22.89
N LEU A 55 0.44 5.40 -21.59
CA LEU A 55 1.61 5.59 -20.74
C LEU A 55 2.09 4.24 -20.20
N ASN A 56 3.40 4.08 -20.00
CA ASN A 56 3.91 2.94 -19.24
C ASN A 56 3.48 3.06 -17.78
N LEU A 57 3.24 1.92 -17.14
CA LEU A 57 2.83 1.86 -15.74
C LEU A 57 3.82 0.98 -14.96
N GLN A 58 4.48 1.58 -13.98
CA GLN A 58 5.24 0.87 -12.97
C GLN A 58 4.40 0.77 -11.70
N VAL A 59 4.24 -0.44 -11.18
CA VAL A 59 3.47 -0.68 -9.96
C VAL A 59 4.43 -1.00 -8.82
N VAL A 60 4.24 -0.32 -7.68
CA VAL A 60 4.92 -0.63 -6.43
C VAL A 60 3.94 -1.43 -5.56
N MET A 61 4.37 -2.60 -5.10
CA MET A 61 3.61 -3.37 -4.11
C MET A 61 3.91 -2.81 -2.72
N ALA A 62 3.08 -1.86 -2.26
CA ALA A 62 3.34 -1.11 -1.05
C ALA A 62 2.84 -1.86 0.18
N PHE A 63 3.70 -2.74 0.71
CA PHE A 63 3.54 -3.46 1.98
C PHE A 63 4.01 -2.63 3.19
N HIS A 64 3.76 -1.33 3.15
CA HIS A 64 4.10 -0.38 4.20
C HIS A 64 3.01 0.68 4.33
N GLU A 65 3.05 1.46 5.40
CA GLU A 65 2.18 2.60 5.64
C GLU A 65 2.59 3.82 4.78
N CYS A 66 1.61 4.57 4.30
CA CYS A 66 1.80 5.88 3.67
C CYS A 66 1.71 6.97 4.75
N GLY A 67 2.72 7.85 4.84
CA GLY A 67 2.63 9.09 5.60
C GLY A 67 3.30 9.09 6.99
N GLY A 68 4.49 8.49 7.11
CA GLY A 68 5.32 8.62 8.30
C GLY A 68 5.80 10.07 8.55
N ASN A 69 5.32 10.64 9.65
CA ASN A 69 5.85 11.79 10.40
C ASN A 69 5.70 13.26 9.96
N ASP A 70 5.39 13.69 8.73
CA ASP A 70 5.22 15.16 8.48
C ASP A 70 4.51 15.57 7.16
N SER A 71 3.90 14.65 6.42
CA SER A 71 3.23 14.97 5.13
C SER A 71 1.72 15.08 5.29
N SER A 72 1.11 16.13 4.71
CA SER A 72 -0.35 16.31 4.55
C SER A 72 -1.04 15.25 3.65
N ASP A 73 -0.34 14.17 3.33
CA ASP A 73 -0.81 13.11 2.46
C ASP A 73 -1.77 12.19 3.20
N ALA A 74 -2.63 11.51 2.43
CA ALA A 74 -3.57 10.55 2.96
C ALA A 74 -2.82 9.45 3.74
N LEU A 75 -3.06 9.36 5.04
CA LEU A 75 -2.54 8.31 5.90
C LEU A 75 -3.16 6.97 5.48
N ILE A 76 -2.36 6.10 4.88
CA ILE A 76 -2.78 4.76 4.48
C ILE A 76 -2.01 3.76 5.32
N SER A 77 -2.64 3.22 6.36
CA SER A 77 -2.01 2.23 7.23
C SER A 77 -1.83 0.86 6.54
N LEU A 78 -1.13 -0.05 7.21
CA LEU A 78 -1.26 -1.49 6.95
C LEU A 78 -2.72 -1.96 7.11
N PRO A 79 -3.10 -3.15 6.61
CA PRO A 79 -4.45 -3.67 6.78
C PRO A 79 -4.89 -3.70 8.25
N GLN A 80 -6.14 -3.33 8.51
CA GLN A 80 -6.67 -3.26 9.86
C GLN A 80 -6.57 -4.59 10.59
N TRP A 81 -6.80 -5.71 9.89
CA TRP A 81 -6.70 -7.04 10.49
C TRP A 81 -5.27 -7.41 10.92
N VAL A 82 -4.24 -6.82 10.31
CA VAL A 82 -2.83 -6.99 10.70
C VAL A 82 -2.54 -6.13 11.92
N LEU A 83 -2.99 -4.88 11.92
CA LEU A 83 -2.86 -3.98 13.07
C LEU A 83 -3.54 -4.55 14.31
N ASP A 84 -4.68 -5.23 14.14
CA ASP A 84 -5.37 -5.90 15.25
C ASP A 84 -4.56 -7.07 15.82
N ILE A 85 -3.85 -7.85 14.99
CA ILE A 85 -2.90 -8.86 15.48
C ILE A 85 -1.76 -8.19 16.26
N GLY A 86 -1.28 -7.05 15.77
CA GLY A 86 -0.22 -6.26 16.39
C GLY A 86 -0.56 -5.73 17.79
N LYS A 87 -1.85 -5.58 18.11
CA LYS A 87 -2.29 -5.21 19.47
C LYS A 87 -2.00 -6.31 20.48
N ASP A 88 -2.17 -7.58 20.08
CA ASP A 88 -1.95 -8.75 20.93
C ASP A 88 -0.50 -9.27 20.85
N ASN A 89 0.13 -9.14 19.68
CA ASN A 89 1.51 -9.55 19.41
C ASN A 89 2.28 -8.44 18.72
N GLN A 90 2.94 -7.58 19.50
CA GLN A 90 3.72 -6.47 18.97
C GLN A 90 5.03 -6.90 18.29
N ASP A 91 5.47 -8.15 18.46
CA ASP A 91 6.72 -8.64 17.87
C ASP A 91 6.62 -8.89 16.35
N ILE A 92 5.41 -8.73 15.78
CA ILE A 92 5.23 -8.70 14.33
C ILE A 92 5.82 -7.44 13.69
N PHE A 93 6.12 -6.41 14.48
CA PHE A 93 6.64 -5.12 14.03
C PHE A 93 8.12 -4.94 14.36
N PHE A 94 8.80 -4.08 13.61
CA PHE A 94 10.17 -3.68 13.96
C PHE A 94 10.18 -2.97 15.31
N THR A 95 11.23 -3.24 16.08
CA THR A 95 11.34 -2.75 17.45
C THR A 95 12.75 -2.25 17.70
N ASP A 96 12.85 -1.02 18.20
CA ASP A 96 14.14 -0.45 18.54
C ASP A 96 14.65 -0.94 19.91
N ARG A 97 15.85 -0.48 20.28
CA ARG A 97 16.47 -0.86 21.56
C ARG A 97 15.68 -0.37 22.79
N GLU A 98 14.89 0.68 22.65
CA GLU A 98 14.08 1.26 23.72
C GLU A 98 12.71 0.57 23.83
N GLY A 99 12.42 -0.41 22.96
CA GLY A 99 11.15 -1.14 22.92
C GLY A 99 10.04 -0.43 22.14
N ARG A 100 10.35 0.64 21.40
CA ARG A 100 9.36 1.33 20.55
C ARG A 100 9.08 0.48 19.30
N ARG A 101 7.79 0.33 18.97
CA ARG A 101 7.31 -0.43 17.81
C ARG A 101 7.10 0.50 16.62
N ASN A 102 7.65 0.14 15.46
CA ASN A 102 7.31 0.78 14.19
C ASN A 102 6.20 -0.02 13.51
N THR A 103 4.99 0.54 13.46
CA THR A 103 3.80 -0.08 12.85
C THR A 103 3.68 0.14 11.34
N GLU A 104 4.63 0.84 10.71
CA GLU A 104 4.60 1.16 9.29
C GLU A 104 4.80 -0.08 8.42
N CYS A 105 5.49 -1.12 8.90
CA CYS A 105 5.71 -2.35 8.14
C CYS A 105 5.97 -3.56 9.05
N LEU A 106 5.83 -4.76 8.48
CA LEU A 106 6.10 -6.01 9.19
C LEU A 106 7.61 -6.26 9.35
N SER A 107 7.99 -6.80 10.49
CA SER A 107 9.34 -7.28 10.76
C SER A 107 9.65 -8.51 9.90
N TRP A 108 10.84 -8.59 9.31
CA TRP A 108 11.34 -9.81 8.67
C TRP A 108 11.44 -11.00 9.64
N GLY A 109 11.34 -10.76 10.95
CA GLY A 109 11.34 -11.81 11.97
C GLY A 109 10.17 -12.78 11.85
N ILE A 110 9.09 -12.39 11.17
CA ILE A 110 7.90 -13.22 10.98
C ILE A 110 7.80 -13.87 9.59
N ASP A 111 8.85 -13.75 8.77
CA ASP A 111 8.90 -14.31 7.40
C ASP A 111 8.64 -15.82 7.35
N LYS A 112 8.92 -16.53 8.45
CA LYS A 112 8.71 -17.98 8.58
C LYS A 112 7.70 -18.35 9.68
N GLU A 113 7.16 -17.35 10.38
CA GLU A 113 6.31 -17.56 11.54
C GLU A 113 4.83 -17.39 11.18
N ARG A 114 3.99 -18.38 11.52
CA ARG A 114 2.56 -18.40 11.14
C ARG A 114 1.67 -17.53 12.03
N VAL A 115 2.03 -16.26 12.20
CA VAL A 115 1.38 -15.31 13.11
C VAL A 115 0.28 -14.46 12.43
N LEU A 116 0.16 -14.51 11.10
CA LEU A 116 -0.83 -13.74 10.33
C LEU A 116 -2.07 -14.59 10.00
N LYS A 117 -2.85 -14.97 11.03
CA LYS A 117 -4.03 -15.86 10.91
C LYS A 117 -3.68 -17.19 10.20
N GLY A 118 -2.54 -17.76 10.55
CA GLY A 118 -2.04 -19.01 9.99
C GLY A 118 -1.09 -18.86 8.79
N ARG A 119 -0.86 -17.63 8.30
CA ARG A 119 0.15 -17.32 7.27
C ARG A 119 1.42 -16.74 7.86
N THR A 120 2.51 -16.87 7.11
CA THR A 120 3.78 -16.18 7.37
C THR A 120 3.81 -14.76 6.79
N GLY A 121 4.84 -13.97 7.11
CA GLY A 121 5.05 -12.66 6.47
C GLY A 121 5.26 -12.72 4.95
N ILE A 122 5.67 -13.88 4.41
CA ILE A 122 5.94 -14.07 2.98
C ILE A 122 4.71 -14.59 2.19
N GLU A 123 3.75 -15.25 2.85
CA GLU A 123 2.58 -15.93 2.24
C GLU A 123 1.36 -15.01 2.02
#